data_AF-A0A1D7UAQ1-F1
#
_entry.id   AF-A0A1D7UAQ1-F1
#
_cell.length_a   1.000
_cell.length_b   1.000
_cell.length_c   1.000
_cell.angle_alpha   90.00
_cell.angle_beta   90.00
_cell.angle_gamma   90.00
#
_symmetry.space_group_name_H-M   'P 1'
#
loop_
_entity.id
_entity.type
_entity.pdbx_description
1 polymer ?
#
loop_
_entity_poly.entity_id
_entity_poly.type
_entity_poly.pdbx_seq_one_letter_code
_entity_poly.pdbx_strand_id
1 'polypeptide(L)'
;MVRARIAAIRRLSRFSAWMLLSVIVYATVSGVEQRPSVPWLMPDVERSLAFLAAAAAFALGYPRQRIAIFTIGLAAVVTLEFAQAWVPTRHGTLHDVLVKAVGLGLGLLLVSGLERLKPSVRAL
;
A
#
# COMPACT_ATOMS: atom_id res chain seq x y z
N MET A 1 -21.75 10.37 -18.64
CA MET A 1 -20.71 9.34 -18.87
C MET A 1 -19.51 9.45 -17.91
N VAL A 2 -18.94 10.64 -17.66
CA VAL A 2 -17.76 10.84 -16.79
C VAL A 2 -17.95 10.33 -15.34
N ARG A 3 -19.10 10.61 -14.71
CA ARG A 3 -19.39 10.16 -13.34
C ARG A 3 -19.39 8.63 -13.20
N ALA A 4 -19.94 7.92 -14.19
CA ALA A 4 -19.97 6.46 -14.22
C ALA A 4 -18.55 5.87 -14.35
N ARG A 5 -17.69 6.47 -15.19
CA ARG A 5 -16.28 6.09 -15.32
C ARG A 5 -15.52 6.27 -14.01
N ILE A 6 -15.70 7.41 -13.33
CA ILE A 6 -15.07 7.66 -12.02
C ILE A 6 -15.54 6.65 -10.97
N ALA A 7 -16.84 6.32 -10.95
CA ALA A 7 -17.38 5.32 -10.04
C ALA A 7 -16.82 3.91 -10.32
N ALA A 8 -16.64 3.55 -11.60
CA ALA A 8 -16.00 2.30 -12.00
C ALA A 8 -14.54 2.24 -11.56
N ILE A 9 -13.76 3.29 -11.81
CA ILE A 9 -12.35 3.40 -11.35
C ILE A 9 -12.28 3.22 -9.83
N ARG A 10 -13.13 3.92 -9.06
CA ARG A 10 -13.15 3.78 -7.60
C ARG A 10 -13.53 2.38 -7.14
N ARG A 11 -14.43 1.68 -7.84
CA ARG A 11 -14.77 0.29 -7.51
C ARG A 11 -13.60 -0.63 -7.76
N LEU A 12 -12.97 -0.52 -8.93
CA LEU A 12 -11.80 -1.32 -9.28
C LEU A 12 -10.64 -1.05 -8.32
N SER A 13 -10.33 0.21 -8.02
CA SER A 13 -9.27 0.56 -7.07
C SER A 13 -9.54 0.01 -5.67
N ARG A 14 -10.79 0.03 -5.18
CA ARG A 14 -11.13 -0.59 -3.88
C ARG A 14 -10.91 -2.09 -3.90
N PHE A 15 -11.34 -2.77 -4.96
CA PHE A 15 -11.12 -4.20 -5.11
C PHE A 15 -9.63 -4.53 -5.17
N SER A 16 -8.86 -3.83 -6.00
CA SER A 16 -7.41 -3.98 -6.08
C SER A 16 -6.71 -3.70 -4.77
N ALA A 17 -7.14 -2.68 -4.01
CA ALA A 17 -6.55 -2.33 -2.72
C ALA A 17 -6.69 -3.47 -1.70
N TRP A 18 -7.89 -4.06 -1.59
CA TRP A 18 -8.12 -5.19 -0.69
C TRP A 18 -7.39 -6.46 -1.13
N MET A 19 -7.30 -6.71 -2.45
CA MET A 19 -6.50 -7.81 -2.99
C MET A 19 -5.01 -7.63 -2.67
N LEU A 20 -4.46 -6.44 -2.90
CA LEU A 20 -3.07 -6.11 -2.58
C LEU A 20 -2.79 -6.27 -1.09
N LEU A 21 -3.69 -5.78 -0.22
CA LEU A 21 -3.56 -5.95 1.22
C LEU A 21 -3.52 -7.43 1.62
N SER A 22 -4.39 -8.25 1.03
CA SER A 22 -4.43 -9.70 1.30
C SER A 22 -3.11 -10.38 0.91
N VAL A 23 -2.55 -10.02 -0.25
CA VAL A 23 -1.24 -10.50 -0.71
C VAL A 23 -0.13 -10.05 0.23
N ILE A 24 -0.13 -8.79 0.68
CA ILE A 24 0.86 -8.26 1.61
C ILE A 24 0.81 -9.02 2.94
N VAL A 25 -0.39 -9.22 3.50
CA VAL A 25 -0.57 -9.97 4.75
C VAL A 25 -0.03 -11.38 4.61
N TYR A 26 -0.42 -12.10 3.54
CA TYR A 26 0.08 -13.44 3.26
C TYR A 26 1.60 -13.46 3.15
N ALA A 27 2.22 -12.60 2.33
CA ALA A 27 3.67 -12.55 2.14
C ALA A 27 4.46 -12.16 3.41
N THR A 28 3.81 -11.44 4.33
CA THR A 28 4.43 -11.01 5.58
C THR A 28 4.36 -12.08 6.66
N VAL A 29 3.22 -12.79 6.77
CA VAL A 29 2.99 -13.84 7.76
C VAL A 29 3.58 -15.20 7.30
N SER A 30 3.73 -15.43 5.99
CA SER A 30 4.34 -16.64 5.48
C SER A 30 5.82 -16.76 5.85
N GLY A 31 6.32 -17.98 5.98
CA GLY A 31 7.75 -18.25 6.16
C GLY A 31 8.61 -17.61 5.06
N VAL A 32 9.91 -17.44 5.31
CA VAL A 32 10.84 -16.85 4.32
C VAL A 32 10.79 -17.58 2.99
N GLU A 33 10.70 -18.91 3.00
CA GLU A 33 10.75 -19.72 1.78
C GLU A 33 9.47 -19.71 0.94
N GLN A 34 8.34 -19.30 1.53
CA GLN A 34 7.03 -19.29 0.86
C GLN A 34 6.65 -17.89 0.36
N ARG A 35 7.49 -16.89 0.63
CA ARG A 35 7.24 -15.52 0.22
C ARG A 35 7.39 -15.40 -1.30
N PRO A 36 6.39 -14.86 -2.01
CA PRO A 36 6.58 -14.44 -3.40
C PRO A 36 7.70 -13.41 -3.47
N SER A 37 8.80 -13.75 -4.14
CA SER A 37 9.95 -12.86 -4.35
C SER A 37 10.32 -12.82 -5.83
N VAL A 38 10.73 -11.64 -6.27
CA VAL A 38 11.27 -11.37 -7.60
C VAL A 38 12.80 -11.47 -7.51
N PRO A 39 13.44 -12.46 -8.16
CA PRO A 39 14.86 -12.76 -7.93
C PRO A 39 15.83 -11.59 -8.14
N TRP A 40 15.48 -10.63 -9.01
CA TRP A 40 16.31 -9.47 -9.35
C TRP A 40 15.97 -8.19 -8.57
N LEU A 41 15.01 -8.23 -7.65
CA LEU A 41 14.56 -7.06 -6.89
C LEU A 41 14.96 -7.17 -5.43
N MET A 42 15.49 -6.09 -4.85
CA MET A 42 15.86 -6.10 -3.44
C MET A 42 14.61 -6.24 -2.55
N PRO A 43 14.63 -7.07 -1.49
CA PRO A 43 13.47 -7.33 -0.64
C PRO A 43 12.81 -6.07 -0.05
N ASP A 44 13.61 -5.04 0.22
CA ASP A 44 13.14 -3.75 0.74
C ASP A 44 12.37 -2.96 -0.32
N VAL A 45 12.85 -2.98 -1.57
CA VAL A 45 12.17 -2.33 -2.70
C VAL A 45 10.84 -3.03 -2.97
N GLU A 46 10.80 -4.37 -2.93
CA GLU A 46 9.56 -5.13 -3.06
C GLU A 46 8.52 -4.73 -2.02
N ARG A 47 8.92 -4.71 -0.74
CA ARG A 47 8.03 -4.35 0.39
C ARG A 47 7.51 -2.92 0.22
N SER A 48 8.42 -1.99 -0.05
CA SER A 48 8.07 -0.58 -0.24
C SER A 48 7.12 -0.39 -1.42
N LEU A 49 7.38 -1.03 -2.57
CA LEU A 49 6.51 -0.99 -3.75
C LEU A 49 5.14 -1.60 -3.48
N ALA A 50 5.07 -2.70 -2.73
CA ALA A 50 3.80 -3.32 -2.37
C ALA A 50 2.93 -2.37 -1.53
N PHE A 51 3.50 -1.75 -0.48
CA PHE A 51 2.81 -0.78 0.35
C PHE A 51 2.45 0.50 -0.43
N LEU A 52 3.31 0.96 -1.34
CA LEU A 52 3.01 2.08 -2.24
C LEU A 52 1.80 1.78 -3.12
N ALA A 53 1.78 0.62 -3.79
CA ALA A 53 0.69 0.20 -4.66
C ALA A 53 -0.62 0.07 -3.89
N ALA A 54 -0.59 -0.56 -2.71
CA ALA A 54 -1.76 -0.71 -1.85
C ALA A 54 -2.30 0.66 -1.39
N ALA A 55 -1.43 1.53 -0.89
CA ALA A 55 -1.80 2.86 -0.42
C ALA A 55 -2.37 3.74 -1.54
N ALA A 56 -1.77 3.70 -2.73
CA ALA A 56 -2.29 4.40 -3.90
C ALA A 56 -3.67 3.86 -4.31
N ALA A 57 -3.85 2.54 -4.33
CA ALA A 57 -5.14 1.92 -4.64
C ALA A 57 -6.22 2.30 -3.60
N PHE A 58 -5.89 2.29 -2.30
CA PHE A 58 -6.79 2.75 -1.24
C PHE A 58 -7.12 4.23 -1.38
N ALA A 59 -6.15 5.10 -1.65
CA ALA A 59 -6.39 6.53 -1.83
C ALA A 59 -7.28 6.84 -3.05
N LEU A 60 -7.11 6.10 -4.16
CA LEU A 60 -7.99 6.21 -5.34
C LEU A 60 -9.40 5.68 -5.03
N GLY A 61 -9.51 4.59 -4.27
CA GLY A 61 -10.77 3.96 -3.89
C GLY A 61 -11.58 4.77 -2.86
N TYR A 62 -10.90 5.40 -1.90
CA TYR A 62 -11.46 6.13 -0.77
C TYR A 62 -10.84 7.54 -0.65
N PRO A 63 -11.13 8.45 -1.60
CA PRO A 63 -10.42 9.74 -1.71
C PRO A 63 -10.54 10.65 -0.48
N ARG A 64 -11.58 10.46 0.35
CA ARG A 64 -11.84 11.24 1.58
C ARG A 64 -11.20 10.66 2.83
N GLN A 65 -10.63 9.46 2.77
CA GLN A 65 -10.21 8.70 3.96
C GLN A 65 -8.68 8.61 4.08
N ARG A 66 -7.92 9.56 3.53
CA ARG A 66 -6.44 9.48 3.48
C ARG A 66 -5.78 9.37 4.84
N ILE A 67 -6.25 10.15 5.82
CA ILE A 67 -5.73 10.09 7.19
C ILE A 67 -6.01 8.72 7.80
N ALA A 68 -7.21 8.17 7.59
CA ALA A 68 -7.55 6.82 8.04
C ALA A 68 -6.68 5.75 7.36
N ILE A 69 -6.46 5.85 6.04
CA ILE A 69 -5.58 4.93 5.30
C ILE A 69 -4.15 4.98 5.85
N PHE A 70 -3.62 6.18 6.10
CA PHE A 70 -2.27 6.32 6.65
C PHE A 70 -2.17 5.74 8.06
N THR A 71 -3.09 6.10 8.95
CA THR A 71 -3.07 5.68 10.36
C THR A 71 -3.30 4.18 10.51
N ILE A 72 -4.32 3.62 9.84
CA ILE A 72 -4.59 2.18 9.82
C ILE A 72 -3.45 1.44 9.12
N GLY A 73 -2.94 1.98 8.01
CA GLY A 73 -1.81 1.41 7.29
C GLY A 73 -0.56 1.33 8.16
N LEU A 74 -0.25 2.39 8.90
CA LEU A 74 0.90 2.42 9.80
C LEU A 74 0.73 1.43 10.96
N ALA A 75 -0.47 1.37 11.55
CA ALA A 75 -0.80 0.36 12.56
C ALA A 75 -0.64 -1.07 12.00
N ALA A 76 -1.06 -1.30 10.76
CA ALA A 76 -0.89 -2.59 10.08
C ALA A 76 0.58 -2.93 9.84
N VAL A 77 1.41 -1.96 9.42
CA VAL A 77 2.87 -2.17 9.26
C VAL A 77 3.49 -2.64 10.57
N VAL A 78 3.22 -1.95 11.68
CA VAL A 78 3.76 -2.29 13.01
C VAL A 78 3.25 -3.66 13.47
N THR A 79 1.95 -3.92 13.30
CA THR A 79 1.33 -5.19 13.70
C THR A 79 1.92 -6.36 12.91
N LEU A 80 2.09 -6.19 11.60
CA LEU A 80 2.64 -7.22 10.73
C LEU A 80 4.12 -7.48 11.04
N GLU A 81 4.91 -6.45 11.33
CA GLU A 81 6.31 -6.62 11.75
C GLU A 81 6.40 -7.35 13.10
N PHE A 82 5.56 -6.98 14.06
CA PHE A 82 5.50 -7.66 15.34
C PHE A 82 5.10 -9.13 15.18
N ALA A 83 4.14 -9.43 14.29
CA ALA A 83 3.76 -10.79 13.97
C ALA A 83 4.93 -11.61 13.39
N GLN A 84 5.86 -10.97 12.65
CA GLN A 84 7.04 -11.66 12.14
C GLN A 84 8.00 -12.13 13.25
N ALA A 85 8.00 -11.50 14.43
CA ALA A 85 8.80 -11.96 15.58
C ALA A 85 8.37 -13.35 16.11
N TRP A 86 7.15 -13.79 15.76
CA TRP A 86 6.62 -15.11 16.13
C TRP A 86 6.93 -16.18 15.06
N VAL A 87 7.54 -15.78 13.94
CA VAL A 87 7.92 -16.70 12.86
C VAL A 87 9.37 -17.13 13.08
N PRO A 88 9.67 -18.43 13.30
CA PRO A 88 11.01 -18.90 13.71
C PRO A 88 12.17 -18.49 12.78
N THR A 89 11.86 -18.19 11.52
CA THR A 89 12.82 -17.84 10.47
C THR A 89 12.92 -16.33 10.21
N ARG A 90 12.16 -15.50 10.93
CA ARG A 90 12.14 -14.04 10.73
C ARG A 90 12.33 -13.31 12.05
N HIS A 91 13.14 -12.27 11.99
CA HIS A 91 13.23 -11.29 13.07
C HIS A 91 12.67 -10.00 12.50
N GLY A 92 11.61 -9.48 13.13
CA GLY A 92 11.08 -8.19 12.74
C GLY A 92 12.10 -7.09 13.05
N THR A 93 12.36 -6.19 12.11
CA THR A 93 13.34 -5.11 12.31
C THR A 93 12.69 -3.73 12.22
N LEU A 94 13.24 -2.76 12.97
CA LEU A 94 12.80 -1.37 12.85
C LEU A 94 13.01 -0.84 11.41
N HIS A 95 14.05 -1.33 10.73
CA HIS A 95 14.31 -1.03 9.32
C HIS A 95 13.15 -1.47 8.42
N ASP A 96 12.63 -2.68 8.58
CA ASP A 96 11.50 -3.19 7.81
C ASP A 96 10.22 -2.36 8.03
N VAL A 97 9.96 -1.90 9.27
CA VAL A 97 8.87 -0.95 9.57
C VAL A 97 9.03 0.32 8.77
N LEU A 98 10.23 0.92 8.78
CA LEU A 98 10.52 2.17 8.07
C LEU A 98 10.34 2.02 6.56
N VAL A 99 10.88 0.94 5.97
CA VAL A 99 10.75 0.65 4.54
C VAL A 99 9.28 0.56 4.11
N LYS A 100 8.47 -0.19 4.87
CA LYS A 100 7.03 -0.33 4.60
C LYS A 100 6.27 0.98 4.80
N ALA A 101 6.60 1.76 5.83
CA ALA A 101 5.99 3.06 6.12
C ALA A 101 6.32 4.11 5.04
N VAL A 102 7.54 4.11 4.51
CA VAL A 102 7.94 4.96 3.38
C VAL A 102 7.10 4.62 2.14
N GLY A 103 6.95 3.34 1.81
CA GLY A 103 6.08 2.89 0.71
C GLY A 103 4.64 3.39 0.88
N LEU A 104 4.06 3.18 2.06
CA LEU A 104 2.71 3.65 2.42
C LEU A 104 2.56 5.17 2.22
N GLY A 105 3.51 5.96 2.72
CA GLY A 105 3.51 7.42 2.58
C GLY A 105 3.63 7.87 1.12
N LEU A 106 4.55 7.29 0.36
CA LEU A 106 4.76 7.60 -1.05
C LEU A 106 3.51 7.32 -1.90
N GLY A 107 2.80 6.22 -1.64
CA GLY A 107 1.56 5.90 -2.35
C GLY A 107 0.46 6.95 -2.15
N LEU A 108 0.31 7.44 -0.91
CA LEU A 108 -0.64 8.53 -0.61
C LEU A 108 -0.22 9.87 -1.24
N LEU A 109 1.07 10.19 -1.20
CA LEU A 109 1.62 11.40 -1.81
C LEU A 109 1.47 11.39 -3.32
N LEU A 110 1.71 10.25 -3.98
CA LEU A 110 1.53 10.08 -5.42
C LEU A 110 0.11 10.43 -5.85
N VAL A 111 -0.90 9.83 -5.22
CA VAL A 111 -2.31 10.11 -5.56
C VAL A 111 -2.68 11.56 -5.25
N SER A 112 -2.21 12.08 -4.12
CA SER A 112 -2.45 13.49 -3.74
C SER A 112 -1.82 14.47 -4.73
N GLY A 113 -0.61 14.19 -5.20
CA GLY A 113 0.10 14.98 -6.21
C GLY A 113 -0.60 14.94 -7.56
N LEU A 114 -0.99 13.74 -8.03
CA LEU A 114 -1.71 13.58 -9.30
C LEU A 114 -3.06 14.32 -9.31
N GLU A 115 -3.74 14.42 -8.16
CA GLU A 115 -4.96 15.21 -8.04
C GLU A 115 -4.69 16.73 -8.05
N ARG A 116 -3.56 17.17 -7.45
CA ARG A 116 -3.11 18.57 -7.48
C ARG A 116 -2.62 19.03 -8.85
N LEU A 117 -2.32 18.12 -9.77
CA LEU A 117 -1.99 18.43 -11.16
C LEU A 117 -3.24 18.54 -12.06
N LYS A 118 -4.38 17.98 -11.63
CA LYS A 118 -5.68 18.11 -12.31
C LYS A 118 -6.50 19.42 -12.12
N PRO A 119 -6.13 20.44 -11.31
CA PRO A 119 -6.94 21.65 -11.13
C PRO A 119 -7.09 22.51 -12.40
N SER A 120 -6.19 22.42 -13.37
CA SER A 120 -6.14 23.37 -14.50
C SER A 120 -7.20 23.21 -15.58
N VAL A 121 -8.10 22.22 -15.48
CA VAL A 121 -9.17 21.97 -16.50
C VAL A 121 -10.55 22.46 -16.05
N ARG A 122 -10.68 23.04 -14.84
CA ARG A 122 -11.95 23.60 -14.33
C ARG A 122 -12.02 25.13 -14.34
N ALA A 123 -11.00 25.80 -14.89
CA ALA A 123 -10.92 27.26 -14.97
C ALA A 123 -11.14 27.83 -16.40
N LEU A 124 -11.61 26.98 -17.33
CA LEU A 124 -12.12 27.33 -18.66
C LEU A 124 -13.56 26.83 -18.77
#